data_AF-A0A2D6IXT1-F1
#
_entry.id   AF-A0A2D6IXT1-F1
#
_cell.length_a   1.000
_cell.length_b   1.000
_cell.length_c   1.000
_cell.angle_alpha   90.00
_cell.angle_beta   90.00
_cell.angle_gamma   90.00
#
_symmetry.space_group_name_H-M   'P 1'
#
loop_
_entity.id
_entity.type
_entity.pdbx_description
1 polymer ?
#
loop_
_entity_poly.entity_id
_entity_poly.type
_entity_poly.pdbx_seq_one_letter_code
_entity_poly.pdbx_strand_id
1 'polypeptide(L)'
;MCADSLLAGKTLAQSRIDAASGLMVFALERSGQIETLPSRNTILQADDKLLVQGRIDRFNRLRRWSELVIERESSVLQDMIAARTRMAEVTIVSDSPLIRQTVGAVEFRRRFGVEVRAVRRKNKTQRRNLARMPLRADDRLLVQGRPEAIDDLLGYSEFSSDTGVTDEELRDDYELHDHTFVTRVPHGSGLGGTTLAESGLTSAFDFRVLTMFRDGELHVMPEPTDMIQEGQLLLLQGRAEDLHDLRALQELVIEDTQSPNLNVFEADRLATVEVALAPRSGFVGQSVAAINFRERSGLELSAIWRSGALIHDDLPPLLGLHQDWRAANADRVCRRHVTTAGVLAVAAGRIGKGIHCGMQALL
;
A
#
# COMPACT_ATOMS: atom_id res chain seq x y z
N MET A 1 9.17 20.10 4.32
CA MET A 1 8.03 20.15 3.37
C MET A 1 7.86 21.60 2.91
N CYS A 2 7.21 21.88 1.78
CA CYS A 2 6.98 23.27 1.35
C CYS A 2 6.02 24.03 2.29
N ALA A 3 6.08 25.37 2.26
CA ALA A 3 5.31 26.25 3.14
C ALA A 3 3.78 26.06 3.06
N ASP A 4 3.25 25.87 1.84
CA ASP A 4 1.81 25.72 1.58
C ASP A 4 1.36 24.25 1.45
N SER A 5 2.10 23.29 2.02
CA SER A 5 1.84 21.87 1.75
C SER A 5 0.49 21.36 2.29
N LEU A 6 -0.21 20.57 1.48
CA LEU A 6 -1.39 19.77 1.81
C LEU A 6 -1.17 18.74 2.94
N LEU A 7 0.08 18.53 3.35
CA LEU A 7 0.46 17.73 4.50
C LEU A 7 0.42 18.52 5.82
N ALA A 8 0.53 19.84 5.78
CA ALA A 8 0.47 20.66 6.98
C ALA A 8 -0.92 20.58 7.65
N GLY A 9 -0.95 20.47 8.97
CA GLY A 9 -2.18 20.27 9.75
C GLY A 9 -2.70 18.83 9.79
N LYS A 10 -2.25 17.93 8.90
CA LYS A 10 -2.55 16.49 9.00
C LYS A 10 -1.70 15.83 10.09
N THR A 11 -2.21 14.78 10.73
CA THR A 11 -1.37 13.88 11.53
C THR A 11 -0.49 12.98 10.65
N LEU A 12 0.59 12.42 11.20
CA LEU A 12 1.40 11.41 10.51
C LEU A 12 0.61 10.18 10.02
N ALA A 13 -0.50 9.81 10.66
CA ALA A 13 -1.38 8.76 10.15
C ALA A 13 -2.29 9.24 9.01
N GLN A 14 -2.72 10.51 9.03
CA GLN A 14 -3.55 11.11 7.98
C GLN A 14 -2.76 11.49 6.72
N SER A 15 -1.44 11.71 6.84
CA SER A 15 -0.58 11.97 5.68
C SER A 15 -0.38 10.72 4.80
N ARG A 16 -0.63 9.52 5.34
CA ARG A 16 -0.41 8.21 4.69
C ARG A 16 1.00 8.01 4.12
N ILE A 17 1.98 8.83 4.52
CA ILE A 17 3.38 8.67 4.08
C ILE A 17 3.86 7.27 4.43
N ASP A 18 3.54 6.77 5.64
CA ASP A 18 3.89 5.43 6.09
C ASP A 18 3.13 4.34 5.31
N ALA A 19 1.81 4.47 5.22
CA ALA A 19 0.93 3.46 4.65
C ALA A 19 1.06 3.32 3.12
N ALA A 20 1.25 4.42 2.40
CA ALA A 20 1.39 4.42 0.94
C ALA A 20 2.79 3.95 0.51
N SER A 21 3.86 4.55 1.07
CA SER A 21 5.23 4.19 0.67
C SER A 21 5.73 2.89 1.31
N GLY A 22 5.18 2.50 2.46
CA GLY A 22 5.73 1.42 3.29
C GLY A 22 7.08 1.76 3.94
N LEU A 23 7.42 3.05 4.05
CA LEU A 23 8.55 3.59 4.81
C LEU A 23 8.09 3.98 6.22
N MET A 24 8.99 3.93 7.20
CA MET A 24 8.72 4.34 8.59
C MET A 24 9.34 5.71 8.86
N VAL A 25 8.54 6.67 9.36
CA VAL A 25 9.04 7.97 9.82
C VAL A 25 9.65 7.78 11.22
N PHE A 26 10.98 7.77 11.30
CA PHE A 26 11.69 7.49 12.55
C PHE A 26 12.16 8.74 13.30
N ALA A 27 12.24 9.89 12.64
CA ALA A 27 12.40 11.18 13.29
C ALA A 27 11.76 12.32 12.48
N LEU A 28 11.42 13.41 13.16
CA LEU A 28 10.93 14.65 12.60
C LEU A 28 11.82 15.80 13.09
N GLU A 29 12.43 16.55 12.18
CA GLU A 29 13.14 17.79 12.51
C GLU A 29 12.22 18.98 12.24
N ARG A 30 12.02 19.82 13.28
CA ARG A 30 11.25 21.08 13.21
C ARG A 30 12.07 22.19 13.83
N SER A 31 12.39 23.23 13.05
CA SER A 31 13.18 24.39 13.52
C SER A 31 14.48 24.00 14.23
N GLY A 32 15.17 22.96 13.74
CA GLY A 32 16.40 22.41 14.33
C GLY A 32 16.22 21.55 15.59
N GLN A 33 14.98 21.32 16.06
CA GLN A 33 14.67 20.36 17.12
C GLN A 33 14.28 19.02 16.52
N ILE A 34 14.77 17.91 17.06
CA ILE A 34 14.51 16.55 16.55
C ILE A 34 13.56 15.80 17.51
N GLU A 35 12.38 15.42 17.03
CA GLU A 35 11.48 14.48 17.68
C GLU A 35 11.73 13.06 17.12
N THR A 36 12.39 12.18 17.88
CA THR A 36 12.51 10.76 17.47
C THR A 36 11.23 9.98 17.70
N LEU A 37 10.96 9.00 16.84
CA LEU A 37 9.78 8.14 16.85
C LEU A 37 8.48 8.95 17.04
N PRO A 38 8.20 9.93 16.15
CA PRO A 38 7.03 10.78 16.25
C PRO A 38 5.75 9.96 16.18
N SER A 39 4.76 10.29 17.00
CA SER A 39 3.54 9.50 17.16
C SER A 39 2.66 9.53 15.90
N ARG A 40 1.78 8.53 15.71
CA ARG A 40 0.76 8.55 14.64
C ARG A 40 -0.14 9.81 14.67
N ASN A 41 -0.24 10.46 15.83
CA ASN A 41 -1.03 11.67 16.05
C ASN A 41 -0.20 12.96 15.99
N THR A 42 1.11 12.88 15.77
CA THR A 42 1.97 14.07 15.64
C THR A 42 1.52 14.85 14.40
N ILE A 43 1.14 16.11 14.61
CA ILE A 43 0.65 17.02 13.57
C ILE A 43 1.84 17.57 12.80
N LEU A 44 1.80 17.39 11.48
CA LEU A 44 2.77 17.92 10.54
C LEU A 44 2.59 19.44 10.36
N GLN A 45 3.70 20.15 10.21
CA GLN A 45 3.77 21.58 9.98
C GLN A 45 4.61 21.87 8.74
N ALA A 46 4.39 23.04 8.12
CA ALA A 46 5.28 23.57 7.11
C ALA A 46 6.75 23.47 7.56
N ASP A 47 7.66 23.25 6.61
CA ASP A 47 9.11 23.11 6.83
C ASP A 47 9.57 21.92 7.70
N ASP A 48 8.68 21.05 8.22
CA ASP A 48 9.10 19.79 8.84
C ASP A 48 9.96 18.96 7.86
N LYS A 49 11.07 18.40 8.36
CA LYS A 49 11.85 17.37 7.65
C LYS A 49 11.57 16.02 8.29
N LEU A 50 11.14 15.06 7.47
CA LEU A 50 10.83 13.71 7.94
C LEU A 50 11.98 12.78 7.59
N LEU A 51 12.63 12.23 8.61
CA LEU A 51 13.60 11.15 8.42
C LEU A 51 12.84 9.84 8.27
N VAL A 52 12.93 9.25 7.09
CA VAL A 52 12.26 8.00 6.72
C VAL A 52 13.25 6.84 6.63
N GLN A 53 12.76 5.65 6.93
CA GLN A 53 13.53 4.41 6.92
C GLN A 53 12.75 3.29 6.26
N GLY A 54 13.40 2.51 5.40
CA GLY A 54 12.78 1.39 4.72
C GLY A 54 13.71 0.79 3.68
N ARG A 55 13.17 -0.12 2.86
CA ARG A 55 13.91 -0.70 1.74
C ARG A 55 14.03 0.32 0.59
N ILE A 56 15.13 0.26 -0.15
CA ILE A 56 15.43 1.20 -1.25
C ILE A 56 14.38 1.16 -2.37
N ASP A 57 13.76 0.00 -2.64
CA ASP A 57 12.69 -0.14 -3.63
C ASP A 57 11.41 0.62 -3.23
N ARG A 58 11.15 0.80 -1.93
CA ARG A 58 10.04 1.62 -1.42
C ARG A 58 10.33 3.11 -1.53
N PHE A 59 11.56 3.52 -1.22
CA PHE A 59 12.00 4.90 -1.38
C PHE A 59 11.95 5.34 -2.85
N ASN A 60 12.49 4.51 -3.75
CA ASN A 60 12.41 4.75 -5.19
C ASN A 60 10.95 4.82 -5.69
N ARG A 61 10.04 4.06 -5.09
CA ARG A 61 8.60 4.11 -5.41
C ARG A 61 7.95 5.42 -4.97
N LEU A 62 8.25 5.92 -3.78
CA LEU A 62 7.80 7.25 -3.33
C LEU A 62 8.30 8.36 -4.27
N ARG A 63 9.59 8.32 -4.64
CA ARG A 63 10.21 9.26 -5.59
C ARG A 63 9.50 9.24 -6.95
N ARG A 64 9.29 8.05 -7.52
CA ARG A 64 8.53 7.84 -8.77
C ARG A 64 7.13 8.48 -8.76
N TRP A 65 6.42 8.44 -7.63
CA TRP A 65 5.10 9.09 -7.53
C TRP A 65 5.19 10.61 -7.44
N SER A 66 6.25 11.13 -6.79
CA SER A 66 6.51 12.58 -6.72
C SER A 66 6.75 13.20 -8.10
N GLU A 67 7.23 12.41 -9.06
CA GLU A 67 7.51 12.84 -10.44
C GLU A 67 6.27 12.86 -11.36
N LEU A 68 5.13 12.25 -10.98
CA LEU A 68 3.95 12.21 -11.85
C LEU A 68 3.29 13.59 -12.00
N VAL A 69 2.96 13.98 -13.22
CA VAL A 69 2.19 15.22 -13.46
C VAL A 69 0.71 14.87 -13.60
N ILE A 70 -0.11 15.29 -12.64
CA ILE A 70 -1.57 15.13 -12.73
C ILE A 70 -2.11 16.21 -13.66
N GLU A 71 -2.48 15.77 -14.86
CA GLU A 71 -3.23 16.58 -15.83
C GLU A 71 -4.68 16.74 -15.34
N ARG A 72 -5.42 17.72 -15.89
CA ARG A 72 -6.83 17.93 -15.50
C ARG A 72 -7.70 16.72 -15.88
N GLU A 73 -8.80 16.54 -15.17
CA GLU A 73 -9.88 15.64 -15.61
C GLU A 73 -10.27 16.03 -17.06
N SER A 74 -10.20 15.06 -17.98
CA SER A 74 -10.42 15.28 -19.40
C SER A 74 -11.63 14.49 -19.85
N SER A 75 -12.77 15.17 -20.04
CA SER A 75 -14.00 14.57 -20.54
C SER A 75 -13.80 13.86 -21.88
N VAL A 76 -12.98 14.42 -22.77
CA VAL A 76 -12.66 13.81 -24.08
C VAL A 76 -12.05 12.41 -23.92
N LEU A 77 -11.12 12.22 -22.97
CA LEU A 77 -10.53 10.89 -22.73
C LEU A 77 -11.50 9.95 -22.02
N GLN A 78 -12.40 10.47 -21.18
CA GLN A 78 -13.50 9.69 -20.59
C GLN A 78 -14.44 9.16 -21.69
N ASP A 79 -14.90 10.03 -22.61
CA ASP A 79 -15.77 9.68 -23.74
C ASP A 79 -15.13 8.60 -24.64
N MET A 80 -13.83 8.75 -24.95
CA MET A 80 -13.08 7.79 -25.76
C MET A 80 -12.92 6.39 -25.13
N ILE A 81 -13.14 6.26 -23.82
CA ILE A 81 -13.06 5.01 -23.05
C ILE A 81 -14.45 4.46 -22.74
N ALA A 82 -15.46 5.31 -22.53
CA ALA A 82 -16.87 4.91 -22.54
C ALA A 82 -17.26 4.27 -23.90
N ALA A 83 -16.66 4.74 -25.00
CA ALA A 83 -16.80 4.13 -26.32
C ALA A 83 -16.05 2.79 -26.52
N ARG A 84 -15.15 2.40 -25.60
CA ARG A 84 -14.28 1.21 -25.72
C ARG A 84 -14.39 0.21 -24.56
N THR A 85 -15.09 0.56 -23.49
CA THR A 85 -15.36 -0.32 -22.35
C THR A 85 -16.82 -0.26 -21.99
N ARG A 86 -17.36 -1.39 -21.53
CA ARG A 86 -18.72 -1.51 -21.04
C ARG A 86 -18.68 -2.06 -19.62
N MET A 87 -19.54 -1.56 -18.75
CA MET A 87 -19.85 -2.20 -17.47
C MET A 87 -21.09 -3.06 -17.62
N ALA A 88 -21.08 -4.22 -16.97
CA ALA A 88 -22.24 -5.10 -16.86
C ALA A 88 -22.28 -5.70 -15.46
N GLU A 89 -23.44 -6.21 -15.08
CA GLU A 89 -23.57 -6.99 -13.87
C GLU A 89 -23.87 -8.45 -14.22
N VAL A 90 -23.19 -9.38 -13.56
CA VAL A 90 -23.41 -10.82 -13.77
C VAL A 90 -23.60 -11.51 -12.43
N THR A 91 -24.59 -12.40 -12.35
CA THR A 91 -24.86 -13.16 -11.12
C THR A 91 -24.23 -14.54 -11.22
N ILE A 92 -23.53 -14.98 -10.17
CA ILE A 92 -22.97 -16.34 -10.10
C ILE A 92 -24.11 -17.34 -9.87
N VAL A 93 -24.32 -18.26 -10.82
CA VAL A 93 -25.37 -19.29 -10.73
C VAL A 93 -25.09 -20.30 -9.63
N SER A 94 -26.14 -20.96 -9.12
CA SER A 94 -26.09 -21.83 -7.93
C SER A 94 -25.15 -23.04 -8.03
N ASP A 95 -24.88 -23.52 -9.24
CA ASP A 95 -24.03 -24.67 -9.57
C ASP A 95 -22.68 -24.26 -10.18
N SER A 96 -22.37 -22.96 -10.23
CA SER A 96 -21.16 -22.42 -10.83
C SER A 96 -19.88 -22.99 -10.21
N PRO A 97 -18.91 -23.50 -11.00
CA PRO A 97 -17.63 -24.01 -10.50
C PRO A 97 -16.75 -22.92 -9.85
N LEU A 98 -17.12 -21.65 -9.99
CA LEU A 98 -16.46 -20.50 -9.36
C LEU A 98 -16.76 -20.40 -7.86
N ILE A 99 -17.82 -21.05 -7.38
CA ILE A 99 -18.23 -21.03 -5.96
C ILE A 99 -17.09 -21.53 -5.06
N ARG A 100 -16.86 -20.83 -3.94
CA ARG A 100 -15.74 -20.98 -2.98
C ARG A 100 -14.36 -20.58 -3.49
N GLN A 101 -14.16 -20.36 -4.80
CA GLN A 101 -12.92 -19.73 -5.29
C GLN A 101 -12.91 -18.25 -4.88
N THR A 102 -11.73 -17.62 -4.80
CA THR A 102 -11.65 -16.17 -4.63
C THR A 102 -11.63 -15.46 -5.98
N VAL A 103 -12.07 -14.21 -6.04
CA VAL A 103 -12.01 -13.40 -7.29
C VAL A 103 -10.60 -13.41 -7.89
N GLY A 104 -9.57 -13.33 -7.05
CA GLY A 104 -8.17 -13.37 -7.48
C GLY A 104 -7.72 -14.74 -8.00
N ALA A 105 -8.25 -15.85 -7.47
CA ALA A 105 -7.92 -17.20 -7.93
C ALA A 105 -8.63 -17.58 -9.24
N VAL A 106 -9.79 -16.98 -9.53
CA VAL A 106 -10.51 -17.17 -10.81
C VAL A 106 -9.80 -16.45 -11.96
N GLU A 107 -9.05 -15.39 -11.65
CA GLU A 107 -8.29 -14.59 -12.63
C GLU A 107 -9.18 -14.11 -13.79
N PHE A 108 -10.33 -13.52 -13.45
CA PHE A 108 -11.40 -13.06 -14.37
C PHE A 108 -10.88 -12.36 -15.62
N ARG A 109 -9.85 -11.53 -15.45
CA ARG A 109 -9.22 -10.78 -16.54
C ARG A 109 -8.58 -11.69 -17.58
N ARG A 110 -7.83 -12.71 -17.16
CA ARG A 110 -7.21 -13.69 -18.07
C ARG A 110 -8.21 -14.70 -18.60
N ARG A 111 -9.19 -15.12 -17.78
CA ARG A 111 -10.16 -16.17 -18.16
C ARG A 111 -11.31 -15.66 -19.04
N PHE A 112 -11.78 -14.44 -18.82
CA PHE A 112 -12.98 -13.87 -19.43
C PHE A 112 -12.77 -12.46 -20.03
N GLY A 113 -11.58 -11.88 -19.96
CA GLY A 113 -11.31 -10.54 -20.52
C GLY A 113 -11.92 -9.36 -19.74
N VAL A 114 -12.43 -9.60 -18.53
CA VAL A 114 -13.12 -8.58 -17.70
C VAL A 114 -12.47 -8.39 -16.34
N GLU A 115 -12.58 -7.19 -15.78
CA GLU A 115 -12.15 -6.85 -14.43
C GLU A 115 -13.36 -6.73 -13.48
N VAL A 116 -13.28 -7.35 -12.30
CA VAL A 116 -14.31 -7.21 -11.26
C VAL A 116 -14.14 -5.86 -10.54
N ARG A 117 -15.16 -5.01 -10.65
CA ARG A 117 -15.25 -3.68 -10.01
C ARG A 117 -15.78 -3.76 -8.59
N ALA A 118 -16.81 -4.58 -8.37
CA ALA A 118 -17.45 -4.77 -7.09
C ALA A 118 -18.13 -6.14 -7.01
N VAL A 119 -18.38 -6.60 -5.79
CA VAL A 119 -19.22 -7.79 -5.52
C VAL A 119 -20.32 -7.39 -4.56
N ARG A 120 -21.56 -7.46 -5.03
CA ARG A 120 -22.78 -7.22 -4.25
C ARG A 120 -23.38 -8.56 -3.82
N ARG A 121 -23.52 -8.75 -2.51
CA ARG A 121 -24.13 -9.95 -1.91
C ARG A 121 -25.28 -9.52 -1.01
N LYS A 122 -26.52 -9.73 -1.48
CA LYS A 122 -27.72 -9.09 -0.91
C LYS A 122 -27.48 -7.57 -0.87
N ASN A 123 -27.86 -6.88 0.19
CA ASN A 123 -27.74 -5.42 0.33
C ASN A 123 -26.34 -4.99 0.85
N LYS A 124 -25.27 -5.68 0.44
CA LYS A 124 -23.88 -5.33 0.81
C LYS A 124 -22.97 -5.38 -0.40
N THR A 125 -22.47 -4.21 -0.80
CA THR A 125 -21.50 -4.03 -1.86
C THR A 125 -20.08 -4.00 -1.29
N GLN A 126 -19.23 -4.91 -1.73
CA GLN A 126 -17.80 -4.92 -1.43
C GLN A 126 -17.02 -4.39 -2.64
N ARG A 127 -16.09 -3.45 -2.41
CA ARG A 127 -15.25 -2.84 -3.46
C ARG A 127 -13.75 -3.00 -3.25
N ARG A 128 -13.30 -3.08 -1.99
CA ARG A 128 -11.89 -3.27 -1.61
C ARG A 128 -11.55 -4.74 -1.37
N ASN A 129 -10.28 -5.11 -1.50
CA ASN A 129 -9.75 -6.46 -1.21
C ASN A 129 -10.43 -7.61 -2.00
N LEU A 130 -11.03 -7.30 -3.17
CA LEU A 130 -11.83 -8.25 -3.96
C LEU A 130 -11.06 -9.55 -4.27
N ALA A 131 -9.77 -9.45 -4.59
CA ALA A 131 -8.92 -10.61 -4.89
C ALA A 131 -8.96 -11.73 -3.82
N ARG A 132 -9.20 -11.39 -2.54
CA ARG A 132 -9.31 -12.34 -1.43
C ARG A 132 -10.74 -12.75 -1.09
N MET A 133 -11.74 -12.15 -1.72
CA MET A 133 -13.16 -12.41 -1.44
C MET A 133 -13.60 -13.75 -2.04
N PRO A 134 -14.11 -14.70 -1.24
CA PRO A 134 -14.65 -15.96 -1.74
C PRO A 134 -16.04 -15.75 -2.35
N LEU A 135 -16.19 -16.25 -3.58
CA LEU A 135 -17.41 -16.24 -4.38
C LEU A 135 -18.43 -17.24 -3.85
N ARG A 136 -19.72 -16.93 -4.03
CA ARG A 136 -20.88 -17.73 -3.66
C ARG A 136 -21.94 -17.65 -4.75
N ALA A 137 -22.87 -18.60 -4.72
CA ALA A 137 -24.13 -18.48 -5.44
C ALA A 137 -24.81 -17.15 -5.08
N ASP A 138 -25.49 -16.55 -6.07
CA ASP A 138 -26.23 -15.30 -5.97
C ASP A 138 -25.37 -14.06 -5.65
N ASP A 139 -24.04 -14.16 -5.79
CA ASP A 139 -23.16 -12.98 -5.83
C ASP A 139 -23.37 -12.25 -7.16
N ARG A 140 -23.75 -10.98 -7.08
CA ARG A 140 -23.81 -10.06 -8.22
C ARG A 140 -22.44 -9.40 -8.39
N LEU A 141 -21.76 -9.65 -9.50
CA LEU A 141 -20.46 -9.08 -9.83
C LEU A 141 -20.67 -7.90 -10.77
N LEU A 142 -20.28 -6.70 -10.36
CA LEU A 142 -20.10 -5.61 -11.31
C LEU A 142 -18.76 -5.82 -12.01
N VAL A 143 -18.78 -5.95 -13.33
CA VAL A 143 -17.61 -6.18 -14.18
C VAL A 143 -17.44 -5.04 -15.19
N GLN A 144 -16.19 -4.77 -15.56
CA GLN A 144 -15.83 -3.86 -16.65
C GLN A 144 -14.95 -4.59 -17.66
N GLY A 145 -15.28 -4.48 -18.94
CA GLY A 145 -14.59 -5.16 -20.02
C GLY A 145 -14.64 -4.37 -21.33
N ARG A 146 -13.95 -4.84 -22.35
CA ARG A 146 -14.28 -4.45 -23.74
C ARG A 146 -15.68 -4.98 -24.09
N PRO A 147 -16.45 -4.31 -24.97
CA PRO A 147 -17.76 -4.77 -25.46
C PRO A 147 -17.82 -6.27 -25.73
N GLU A 148 -16.88 -6.78 -26.51
CA GLU A 148 -16.85 -8.18 -26.97
C GLU A 148 -16.60 -9.15 -25.81
N ALA A 149 -15.73 -8.78 -24.86
CA ALA A 149 -15.44 -9.60 -23.68
C ALA A 149 -16.63 -9.65 -22.70
N ILE A 150 -17.45 -8.59 -22.65
CA ILE A 150 -18.70 -8.59 -21.89
C ILE A 150 -19.74 -9.47 -22.59
N ASP A 151 -19.82 -9.40 -23.91
CA ASP A 151 -20.75 -10.22 -24.71
C ASP A 151 -20.38 -11.71 -24.62
N ASP A 152 -19.09 -12.05 -24.67
CA ASP A 152 -18.56 -13.40 -24.41
C ASP A 152 -18.85 -13.87 -22.97
N LEU A 153 -18.62 -13.02 -21.96
CA LEU A 153 -18.86 -13.34 -20.54
C LEU A 153 -20.32 -13.78 -20.30
N LEU A 154 -21.27 -13.10 -20.93
CA LEU A 154 -22.71 -13.40 -20.83
C LEU A 154 -23.10 -14.72 -21.49
N GLY A 155 -22.23 -15.32 -22.31
CA GLY A 155 -22.39 -16.65 -22.89
C GLY A 155 -21.92 -17.81 -22.01
N TYR A 156 -21.21 -17.55 -20.90
CA TYR A 156 -20.71 -18.60 -20.01
C TYR A 156 -21.80 -19.09 -19.04
N SER A 157 -21.97 -20.40 -18.98
CA SER A 157 -22.91 -21.08 -18.07
C SER A 157 -22.69 -20.77 -16.58
N GLU A 158 -21.49 -20.35 -16.21
CA GLU A 158 -21.10 -19.99 -14.85
C GLU A 158 -21.78 -18.72 -14.31
N PHE A 159 -22.46 -17.96 -15.17
CA PHE A 159 -23.13 -16.70 -14.86
C PHE A 159 -24.55 -16.67 -15.44
N SER A 160 -25.46 -15.97 -14.76
CA SER A 160 -26.71 -15.48 -15.36
C SER A 160 -26.62 -13.98 -15.55
N SER A 161 -27.03 -13.51 -16.73
CA SER A 161 -27.15 -12.09 -17.04
C SER A 161 -28.15 -11.42 -16.09
N ASP A 162 -27.74 -10.35 -15.42
CA ASP A 162 -28.66 -9.26 -15.10
C ASP A 162 -28.36 -8.12 -16.10
N THR A 163 -29.35 -7.35 -16.49
CA THR A 163 -29.19 -6.40 -17.61
C THR A 163 -28.24 -5.23 -17.29
N GLY A 164 -27.78 -4.52 -18.34
CA GLY A 164 -26.76 -3.48 -18.23
C GLY A 164 -27.07 -2.42 -17.16
N VAL A 165 -26.03 -2.05 -16.40
CA VAL A 165 -26.13 -1.22 -15.19
C VAL A 165 -26.28 0.25 -15.58
N THR A 166 -27.26 0.92 -14.97
CA THR A 166 -27.49 2.36 -15.15
C THR A 166 -26.51 3.21 -14.33
N ASP A 167 -26.29 4.46 -14.74
CA ASP A 167 -25.49 5.43 -13.97
C ASP A 167 -26.04 5.69 -12.56
N GLU A 168 -27.35 5.50 -12.37
CA GLU A 168 -28.04 5.60 -11.08
C GLU A 168 -27.68 4.41 -10.19
N GLU A 169 -27.75 3.17 -10.68
CA GLU A 169 -27.31 1.98 -9.94
C GLU A 169 -25.79 1.99 -9.67
N LEU A 170 -24.97 2.44 -10.62
CA LEU A 170 -23.52 2.61 -10.40
C LEU A 170 -23.22 3.57 -9.23
N ARG A 171 -24.03 4.62 -9.09
CA ARG A 171 -23.89 5.62 -8.02
C ARG A 171 -24.50 5.18 -6.70
N ASP A 172 -25.68 4.61 -6.71
CA ASP A 172 -26.49 4.44 -5.50
C ASP A 172 -26.37 3.03 -4.90
N ASP A 173 -26.36 1.98 -5.72
CA ASP A 173 -26.16 0.59 -5.28
C ASP A 173 -24.67 0.22 -5.14
N TYR A 174 -23.85 0.80 -6.01
CA TYR A 174 -22.41 0.53 -6.09
C TYR A 174 -21.52 1.62 -5.48
N GLU A 175 -22.07 2.79 -5.14
CA GLU A 175 -21.33 3.91 -4.54
C GLU A 175 -20.07 4.31 -5.34
N LEU A 176 -20.07 4.16 -6.67
CA LEU A 176 -18.92 4.47 -7.53
C LEU A 176 -18.71 5.98 -7.70
N HIS A 177 -18.22 6.59 -6.64
CA HIS A 177 -17.67 7.96 -6.59
C HIS A 177 -16.22 7.99 -7.14
N ASP A 178 -15.93 7.14 -8.12
CA ASP A 178 -14.58 6.91 -8.65
C ASP A 178 -14.27 7.94 -9.76
N HIS A 179 -13.53 8.98 -9.40
CA HIS A 179 -13.04 10.00 -10.33
C HIS A 179 -12.04 9.40 -11.31
N THR A 180 -12.10 9.82 -12.58
CA THR A 180 -11.09 9.51 -13.59
C THR A 180 -10.28 10.75 -13.91
N PHE A 181 -8.96 10.62 -13.78
CA PHE A 181 -8.02 11.72 -13.94
C PHE A 181 -6.83 11.25 -14.78
N VAL A 182 -6.27 12.18 -15.55
CA VAL A 182 -5.15 11.91 -16.45
C VAL A 182 -3.86 12.19 -15.71
N THR A 183 -2.86 11.33 -15.85
CA THR A 183 -1.48 11.63 -15.43
C THR A 183 -0.57 11.54 -16.63
N ARG A 184 0.47 12.37 -16.64
CA ARG A 184 1.61 12.28 -17.55
C ARG A 184 2.79 11.73 -16.76
N VAL A 185 3.49 10.78 -17.36
CA VAL A 185 4.80 10.32 -16.92
C VAL A 185 5.85 11.21 -17.59
N PRO A 186 6.60 12.06 -16.88
CA PRO A 186 7.59 12.93 -17.53
C PRO A 186 8.76 12.15 -18.12
N HIS A 187 9.48 12.78 -19.05
CA HIS A 187 10.76 12.28 -19.51
C HIS A 187 11.79 12.29 -18.38
N GLY A 188 12.63 11.26 -18.31
CA GLY A 188 13.55 11.01 -17.20
C GLY A 188 12.90 10.57 -15.88
N SER A 189 11.58 10.35 -15.83
CA SER A 189 10.94 9.80 -14.62
C SER A 189 11.35 8.35 -14.40
N GLY A 190 11.62 7.99 -13.15
CA GLY A 190 11.93 6.62 -12.75
C GLY A 190 10.79 5.61 -12.94
N LEU A 191 9.60 6.05 -13.37
CA LEU A 191 8.50 5.19 -13.82
C LEU A 191 8.69 4.66 -15.24
N GLY A 192 9.47 5.35 -16.08
CA GLY A 192 9.78 4.90 -17.43
C GLY A 192 10.47 3.53 -17.42
N GLY A 193 9.97 2.59 -18.22
CA GLY A 193 10.48 1.23 -18.30
C GLY A 193 10.05 0.30 -17.14
N THR A 194 9.25 0.77 -16.18
CA THR A 194 8.66 -0.09 -15.14
C THR A 194 7.32 -0.67 -15.59
N THR A 195 6.94 -1.85 -15.10
CA THR A 195 5.59 -2.38 -15.34
C THR A 195 4.53 -1.67 -14.50
N LEU A 196 3.26 -1.73 -14.92
CA LEU A 196 2.13 -1.22 -14.14
C LEU A 196 2.10 -1.78 -12.71
N ALA A 197 2.42 -3.07 -12.52
CA ALA A 197 2.52 -3.69 -11.20
C ALA A 197 3.64 -3.07 -10.33
N GLU A 198 4.83 -2.84 -10.91
CA GLU A 198 5.99 -2.29 -10.21
C GLU A 198 5.85 -0.80 -9.88
N SER A 199 5.05 -0.06 -10.66
CA SER A 199 4.68 1.33 -10.35
C SER A 199 4.03 1.47 -8.97
N GLY A 200 3.35 0.41 -8.51
CA GLY A 200 2.66 0.34 -7.24
C GLY A 200 1.44 1.26 -7.09
N LEU A 201 1.01 1.94 -8.16
CA LEU A 201 -0.14 2.87 -8.14
C LEU A 201 -1.40 2.21 -7.56
N THR A 202 -1.72 0.99 -8.03
CA THR A 202 -2.84 0.19 -7.50
C THR A 202 -2.60 -0.27 -6.06
N SER A 203 -1.36 -0.64 -5.70
CA SER A 203 -1.07 -1.16 -4.36
C SER A 203 -1.08 -0.10 -3.25
N ALA A 204 -0.77 1.16 -3.57
CA ALA A 204 -0.60 2.24 -2.61
C ALA A 204 -1.82 3.18 -2.51
N PHE A 205 -2.48 3.43 -3.65
CA PHE A 205 -3.57 4.40 -3.80
C PHE A 205 -4.89 3.79 -4.31
N ASP A 206 -4.97 2.46 -4.48
CA ASP A 206 -6.12 1.76 -5.09
C ASP A 206 -6.46 2.28 -6.51
N PHE A 207 -5.51 2.97 -7.17
CA PHE A 207 -5.70 3.49 -8.53
C PHE A 207 -5.69 2.36 -9.56
N ARG A 208 -6.68 2.36 -10.44
CA ARG A 208 -6.76 1.45 -11.58
C ARG A 208 -6.36 2.21 -12.85
N VAL A 209 -5.44 1.64 -13.63
CA VAL A 209 -5.09 2.20 -14.94
C VAL A 209 -6.12 1.72 -15.93
N LEU A 210 -7.01 2.60 -16.38
CA LEU A 210 -8.04 2.25 -17.37
C LEU A 210 -7.45 2.19 -18.78
N THR A 211 -6.49 3.06 -19.07
CA THR A 211 -5.93 3.20 -20.42
C THR A 211 -4.54 3.83 -20.38
N MET A 212 -3.65 3.36 -21.25
CA MET A 212 -2.37 3.97 -21.54
C MET A 212 -2.45 4.60 -22.94
N PHE A 213 -2.17 5.89 -23.06
CA PHE A 213 -2.16 6.60 -24.33
C PHE A 213 -0.73 6.88 -24.78
N ARG A 214 -0.38 6.39 -25.97
CA ARG A 214 0.96 6.44 -26.55
C ARG A 214 0.86 6.62 -28.07
N ASP A 215 1.69 7.50 -28.64
CA ASP A 215 1.86 7.66 -30.10
C ASP A 215 0.55 7.86 -30.91
N GLY A 216 -0.50 8.38 -30.26
CA GLY A 216 -1.83 8.58 -30.85
C GLY A 216 -2.83 7.45 -30.60
N GLU A 217 -2.39 6.32 -30.04
CA GLU A 217 -3.21 5.14 -29.78
C GLU A 217 -3.63 5.03 -28.31
N LEU A 218 -4.81 4.44 -28.07
CA LEU A 218 -5.38 4.16 -26.75
C LEU A 218 -5.31 2.66 -26.47
N HIS A 219 -4.38 2.25 -25.61
CA HIS A 219 -4.28 0.89 -25.10
C HIS A 219 -5.19 0.75 -23.87
N VAL A 220 -6.41 0.28 -24.10
CA VAL A 220 -7.49 0.18 -23.11
C VAL A 220 -7.42 -1.14 -22.35
N MET A 221 -7.65 -1.09 -21.03
CA MET A 221 -7.43 -2.19 -20.09
C MET A 221 -5.99 -2.75 -20.20
N PRO A 222 -4.97 -1.98 -19.78
CA PRO A 222 -3.58 -2.43 -19.80
C PRO A 222 -3.28 -3.48 -18.72
N GLU A 223 -2.46 -4.48 -19.04
CA GLU A 223 -2.07 -5.59 -18.16
C GLU A 223 -1.10 -5.13 -17.05
N PRO A 224 -1.07 -5.81 -15.87
CA PRO A 224 -0.10 -5.49 -14.82
C PRO A 224 1.37 -5.59 -15.27
N THR A 225 1.65 -6.33 -16.34
CA THR A 225 2.97 -6.48 -16.97
C THR A 225 3.27 -5.45 -18.06
N ASP A 226 2.30 -4.62 -18.46
CA ASP A 226 2.53 -3.60 -19.49
C ASP A 226 3.51 -2.54 -18.97
N MET A 227 4.48 -2.17 -19.82
CA MET A 227 5.52 -1.22 -19.47
C MET A 227 5.02 0.21 -19.63
N ILE A 228 5.17 0.99 -18.57
CA ILE A 228 5.04 2.44 -18.57
C ILE A 228 6.18 3.05 -19.38
N GLN A 229 5.87 4.07 -20.18
CA GLN A 229 6.85 4.80 -20.97
C GLN A 229 6.95 6.26 -20.57
N GLU A 230 8.10 6.86 -20.84
CA GLU A 230 8.30 8.30 -20.71
C GLU A 230 7.40 9.06 -21.69
N GLY A 231 6.91 10.23 -21.27
CA GLY A 231 5.97 11.07 -22.03
C GLY A 231 4.53 10.53 -22.08
N GLN A 232 4.30 9.28 -21.69
CA GLN A 232 3.02 8.58 -21.79
C GLN A 232 1.94 9.23 -20.90
N LEU A 233 0.70 9.21 -21.38
CA LEU A 233 -0.47 9.57 -20.58
C LEU A 233 -1.15 8.30 -20.04
N LEU A 234 -1.49 8.30 -18.77
CA LEU A 234 -2.25 7.25 -18.09
C LEU A 234 -3.61 7.85 -17.71
N LEU A 235 -4.73 7.24 -18.14
CA LEU A 235 -6.00 7.52 -17.46
C LEU A 235 -6.11 6.60 -16.25
N LEU A 236 -6.06 7.21 -15.07
CA LEU A 236 -6.28 6.53 -13.81
C LEU A 236 -7.72 6.73 -13.35
N GLN A 237 -8.25 5.72 -12.69
CA GLN A 237 -9.49 5.80 -11.94
C GLN A 237 -9.22 5.53 -10.47
N GLY A 238 -9.81 6.33 -9.59
CA GLY A 238 -9.70 6.15 -8.15
C GLY A 238 -10.53 7.18 -7.40
N ARG A 239 -10.36 7.23 -6.09
CA ARG A 239 -11.19 8.06 -5.21
C ARG A 239 -10.51 9.40 -4.98
N ALA A 240 -11.30 10.45 -4.78
CA ALA A 240 -10.79 11.82 -4.58
C ALA A 240 -9.81 11.92 -3.39
N GLU A 241 -10.02 11.11 -2.34
CA GLU A 241 -9.09 11.02 -1.19
C GLU A 241 -7.71 10.49 -1.60
N ASP A 242 -7.64 9.41 -2.38
CA ASP A 242 -6.38 8.81 -2.81
C ASP A 242 -5.63 9.73 -3.79
N LEU A 243 -6.36 10.46 -4.65
CA LEU A 243 -5.79 11.51 -5.51
C LEU A 243 -5.23 12.70 -4.72
N HIS A 244 -5.93 13.10 -3.67
CA HIS A 244 -5.46 14.15 -2.76
C HIS A 244 -4.20 13.71 -1.98
N ASP A 245 -4.11 12.44 -1.59
CA ASP A 245 -2.91 11.88 -0.96
C ASP A 245 -1.72 11.81 -1.93
N LEU A 246 -1.93 11.40 -3.19
CA LEU A 246 -0.88 11.46 -4.22
C LEU A 246 -0.35 12.90 -4.40
N ARG A 247 -1.25 13.90 -4.51
CA ARG A 247 -0.86 15.32 -4.62
C ARG A 247 -0.05 15.79 -3.40
N ALA A 248 -0.47 15.40 -2.19
CA ALA A 248 0.22 15.77 -0.97
C ALA A 248 1.64 15.15 -0.88
N LEU A 249 1.84 13.94 -1.41
CA LEU A 249 3.16 13.31 -1.51
C LEU A 249 4.06 13.95 -2.59
N GLN A 250 3.49 14.58 -3.62
CA GLN A 250 4.25 15.31 -4.65
C GLN A 250 4.89 16.61 -4.16
N GLU A 251 4.43 17.14 -3.01
CA GLU A 251 5.00 18.33 -2.37
C GLU A 251 6.18 18.01 -1.43
N LEU A 252 6.52 16.73 -1.27
CA LEU A 252 7.69 16.29 -0.53
C LEU A 252 8.94 16.54 -1.36
N VAL A 253 9.74 17.54 -0.96
CA VAL A 253 11.12 17.67 -1.43
C VAL A 253 11.94 16.50 -0.88
N ILE A 254 12.33 15.58 -1.75
CA ILE A 254 13.20 14.45 -1.41
C ILE A 254 14.65 14.91 -1.50
N GLU A 255 15.29 15.08 -0.35
CA GLU A 255 16.72 15.31 -0.26
C GLU A 255 17.48 13.99 -0.49
N ASP A 256 18.13 13.84 -1.65
CA ASP A 256 18.97 12.67 -2.00
C ASP A 256 20.27 12.59 -1.18
N THR A 257 20.50 13.56 -0.30
CA THR A 257 21.64 13.59 0.61
C THR A 257 21.59 12.37 1.53
N GLN A 258 22.63 11.54 1.51
CA GLN A 258 22.98 10.71 2.67
C GLN A 258 23.38 11.66 3.80
N SER A 259 22.40 12.24 4.49
CA SER A 259 22.63 13.37 5.38
C SER A 259 23.58 12.97 6.50
N PRO A 260 24.71 13.70 6.66
CA PRO A 260 25.83 13.26 7.46
C PRO A 260 25.50 13.33 8.94
N ASN A 261 25.79 12.25 9.67
CA ASN A 261 25.83 12.21 11.14
C ASN A 261 24.69 12.98 11.84
N LEU A 262 23.45 12.76 11.42
CA LEU A 262 22.34 12.91 12.36
C LEU A 262 22.50 11.79 13.39
N ASN A 263 23.25 12.10 14.45
CA ASN A 263 23.47 11.24 15.62
C ASN A 263 22.19 11.17 16.46
N VAL A 264 21.08 10.76 15.84
CA VAL A 264 19.75 10.57 16.44
C VAL A 264 19.84 9.62 17.64
N PHE A 265 20.73 8.61 17.55
CA PHE A 265 21.04 7.69 18.64
C PHE A 265 21.72 8.37 19.84
N GLU A 266 22.62 9.36 19.64
CA GLU A 266 23.27 10.09 20.73
C GLU A 266 22.37 11.19 21.30
N ALA A 267 21.62 11.88 20.44
CA ALA A 267 20.77 13.01 20.81
C ALA A 267 19.59 12.62 21.72
N ASP A 268 18.86 11.54 21.40
CA ASP A 268 17.63 11.15 22.10
C ASP A 268 17.72 9.77 22.80
N ARG A 269 18.96 9.25 22.95
CA ARG A 269 19.28 7.98 23.63
C ARG A 269 18.38 6.83 23.19
N LEU A 270 18.31 6.58 21.88
CA LEU A 270 17.61 5.41 21.34
C LEU A 270 18.40 4.14 21.66
N ALA A 271 17.82 3.26 22.47
CA ALA A 271 18.37 1.94 22.76
C ALA A 271 17.64 0.87 21.96
N THR A 272 18.40 -0.12 21.48
CA THR A 272 17.86 -1.37 20.95
C THR A 272 17.76 -2.38 22.09
N VAL A 273 16.62 -3.03 22.24
CA VAL A 273 16.37 -4.06 23.27
C VAL A 273 15.89 -5.35 22.62
N GLU A 274 16.43 -6.48 23.08
CA GLU A 274 15.93 -7.81 22.72
C GLU A 274 14.81 -8.23 23.69
N VAL A 275 13.64 -8.52 23.13
CA VAL A 275 12.43 -8.79 23.90
C VAL A 275 11.87 -10.16 23.55
N ALA A 276 11.85 -11.08 24.51
CA ALA A 276 11.23 -12.38 24.34
C ALA A 276 9.71 -12.32 24.63
N LEU A 277 8.89 -12.81 23.71
CA LEU A 277 7.47 -13.02 23.98
C LEU A 277 7.27 -14.14 25.01
N ALA A 278 6.60 -13.84 26.12
CA ALA A 278 6.20 -14.86 27.07
C ALA A 278 5.22 -15.86 26.41
N PRO A 279 5.31 -17.18 26.68
CA PRO A 279 4.48 -18.21 26.02
C PRO A 279 2.96 -18.06 26.22
N ARG A 280 2.52 -17.25 27.18
CA ARG A 280 1.11 -16.91 27.44
C ARG A 280 0.78 -15.43 27.19
N SER A 281 1.64 -14.70 26.48
CA SER A 281 1.38 -13.30 26.15
C SER A 281 0.21 -13.19 25.18
N GLY A 282 -0.63 -12.16 25.35
CA GLY A 282 -1.77 -11.89 24.44
C GLY A 282 -1.38 -11.49 23.02
N PHE A 283 -0.07 -11.48 22.71
CA PHE A 283 0.50 -11.24 21.38
C PHE A 283 0.63 -12.53 20.56
N VAL A 284 0.58 -13.70 21.19
CA VAL A 284 0.71 -15.00 20.50
C VAL A 284 -0.47 -15.20 19.55
N GLY A 285 -0.18 -15.46 18.27
CA GLY A 285 -1.18 -15.69 17.23
C GLY A 285 -1.78 -14.42 16.59
N GLN A 286 -1.41 -13.23 17.05
CA GLN A 286 -1.83 -11.96 16.43
C GLN A 286 -0.77 -11.46 15.43
N SER A 287 -1.19 -10.63 14.46
CA SER A 287 -0.25 -9.92 13.58
C SER A 287 0.30 -8.66 14.25
N VAL A 288 1.50 -8.22 13.86
CA VAL A 288 2.13 -6.98 14.38
C VAL A 288 1.18 -5.78 14.25
N ALA A 289 0.51 -5.65 13.11
CA ALA A 289 -0.45 -4.59 12.84
C ALA A 289 -1.72 -4.68 13.73
N ALA A 290 -2.19 -5.88 14.08
CA ALA A 290 -3.35 -6.04 14.97
C ALA A 290 -3.02 -5.72 16.44
N ILE A 291 -1.75 -5.78 16.82
CA ILE A 291 -1.29 -5.60 18.20
C ILE A 291 -1.18 -4.10 18.58
N ASN A 292 -1.05 -3.18 17.61
CA ASN A 292 -0.64 -1.78 17.84
C ASN A 292 0.59 -1.71 18.76
N PHE A 293 1.62 -2.49 18.40
CA PHE A 293 2.77 -2.76 19.27
C PHE A 293 3.47 -1.48 19.74
N ARG A 294 3.63 -0.52 18.81
CA ARG A 294 4.23 0.79 19.06
C ARG A 294 3.48 1.59 20.11
N GLU A 295 2.16 1.72 19.94
CA GLU A 295 1.29 2.48 20.84
C GLU A 295 1.20 1.84 22.24
N ARG A 296 1.30 0.51 22.33
CA ARG A 296 1.18 -0.23 23.60
C ARG A 296 2.50 -0.38 24.37
N SER A 297 3.63 -0.48 23.67
CA SER A 297 4.95 -0.69 24.30
C SER A 297 5.82 0.57 24.35
N GLY A 298 5.57 1.54 23.47
CA GLY A 298 6.49 2.66 23.22
C GLY A 298 7.76 2.27 22.46
N LEU A 299 7.82 1.04 21.91
CA LEU A 299 8.95 0.50 21.17
C LEU A 299 8.58 0.27 19.69
N GLU A 300 9.51 0.54 18.79
CA GLU A 300 9.37 0.25 17.35
C GLU A 300 9.92 -1.15 17.05
N LEU A 301 9.18 -2.00 16.33
CA LEU A 301 9.61 -3.38 16.03
C LEU A 301 10.47 -3.41 14.76
N SER A 302 11.77 -3.71 14.90
CA SER A 302 12.70 -3.78 13.76
C SER A 302 12.82 -5.19 13.17
N ALA A 303 12.76 -6.24 14.00
CA ALA A 303 12.86 -7.62 13.50
C ALA A 303 12.18 -8.65 14.41
N ILE A 304 11.81 -9.79 13.82
CA ILE A 304 11.20 -10.96 14.49
C ILE A 304 12.09 -12.18 14.27
N TRP A 305 12.71 -12.71 15.32
CA TRP A 305 13.30 -14.06 15.27
C TRP A 305 12.21 -15.11 15.46
N ARG A 306 12.05 -16.06 14.53
CA ARG A 306 11.10 -17.16 14.63
C ARG A 306 11.68 -18.44 14.04
N SER A 307 11.69 -19.52 14.82
CA SER A 307 12.10 -20.87 14.39
C SER A 307 13.50 -20.93 13.73
N GLY A 308 14.44 -20.10 14.20
CA GLY A 308 15.80 -20.03 13.66
C GLY A 308 16.00 -19.11 12.46
N ALA A 309 14.95 -18.42 12.00
CA ALA A 309 15.01 -17.43 10.93
C ALA A 309 14.76 -16.01 11.46
N LEU A 310 15.54 -15.04 10.95
CA LEU A 310 15.34 -13.61 11.19
C LEU A 310 14.38 -13.04 10.14
N ILE A 311 13.14 -12.75 10.54
CA ILE A 311 12.13 -12.12 9.70
C ILE A 311 12.24 -10.60 9.88
N HIS A 312 12.58 -9.93 8.78
CA HIS A 312 12.74 -8.48 8.67
C HIS A 312 12.00 -7.90 7.44
N ASP A 313 11.51 -8.76 6.54
CA ASP A 313 10.57 -8.35 5.50
C ASP A 313 9.29 -7.76 6.13
N ASP A 314 8.83 -6.66 5.53
CA ASP A 314 7.75 -5.79 6.03
C ASP A 314 8.02 -5.11 7.40
N LEU A 315 9.25 -5.11 7.91
CA LEU A 315 9.68 -4.35 9.10
C LEU A 315 10.76 -3.29 8.75
N PRO A 316 10.94 -2.22 9.55
CA PRO A 316 11.83 -1.11 9.19
C PRO A 316 13.30 -1.29 9.68
N PRO A 317 14.32 -1.20 8.80
CA PRO A 317 15.72 -0.93 9.18
C PRO A 317 16.36 -1.90 10.21
N LEU A 318 17.26 -1.45 11.10
CA LEU A 318 17.74 -0.08 11.36
C LEU A 318 18.98 0.31 10.52
N LEU A 319 19.10 1.59 10.13
CA LEU A 319 20.36 2.16 9.62
C LEU A 319 21.28 2.51 10.79
N GLY A 320 22.51 1.96 10.78
CA GLY A 320 23.53 2.21 11.82
C GLY A 320 24.43 1.01 12.09
N LEU A 321 23.99 -0.22 11.79
CA LEU A 321 24.83 -1.41 11.88
C LEU A 321 25.62 -1.58 10.58
N HIS A 322 26.94 -1.42 10.70
CA HIS A 322 27.94 -1.62 9.65
C HIS A 322 27.85 -3.04 9.05
N GLN A 323 28.45 -3.26 7.86
CA GLN A 323 28.27 -4.48 7.04
C GLN A 323 28.85 -5.79 7.65
N ASP A 324 29.29 -5.75 8.91
CA ASP A 324 30.03 -6.81 9.61
C ASP A 324 29.16 -7.75 10.47
N TRP A 325 27.82 -7.66 10.39
CA TRP A 325 26.92 -8.59 11.10
C TRP A 325 27.04 -10.07 10.64
N ARG A 326 27.82 -10.34 9.57
CA ARG A 326 28.12 -11.71 9.11
C ARG A 326 28.71 -12.58 10.24
N ALA A 327 27.86 -13.43 10.82
CA ALA A 327 28.15 -14.50 11.77
C ALA A 327 28.74 -14.11 13.16
N ALA A 328 29.17 -12.87 13.38
CA ALA A 328 29.94 -12.47 14.55
C ALA A 328 29.10 -12.03 15.78
N ASN A 329 28.21 -12.90 16.30
CA ASN A 329 27.87 -12.96 17.75
C ASN A 329 26.89 -14.06 18.20
N ALA A 330 26.48 -14.98 17.32
CA ALA A 330 25.58 -16.08 17.69
C ALA A 330 26.12 -17.04 18.78
N ASP A 331 27.41 -16.97 19.12
CA ASP A 331 28.08 -17.91 20.03
C ASP A 331 28.31 -17.41 21.47
N ARG A 332 27.99 -16.15 21.82
CA ARG A 332 28.18 -15.64 23.20
C ARG A 332 26.90 -15.28 23.96
N VAL A 333 25.74 -15.19 23.30
CA VAL A 333 24.45 -14.98 23.97
C VAL A 333 23.76 -16.33 24.23
N CYS A 334 23.90 -16.82 25.46
CA CYS A 334 23.08 -17.86 26.10
C CYS A 334 22.51 -19.02 25.25
N ARG A 335 23.31 -20.07 25.04
CA ARG A 335 22.80 -21.44 24.72
C ARG A 335 21.98 -22.11 25.84
N ARG A 336 21.43 -21.35 26.79
CA ARG A 336 20.63 -21.87 27.92
C ARG A 336 19.20 -21.33 27.84
N HIS A 337 18.27 -22.23 27.50
CA HIS A 337 16.81 -22.06 27.44
C HIS A 337 16.19 -21.48 26.15
N VAL A 338 16.64 -21.94 24.98
CA VAL A 338 15.74 -22.02 23.82
C VAL A 338 14.92 -23.31 23.92
N THR A 339 13.85 -23.28 24.73
CA THR A 339 12.84 -24.34 24.77
C THR A 339 11.49 -23.80 24.31
N THR A 340 11.16 -24.14 23.06
CA THR A 340 9.82 -24.12 22.45
C THR A 340 9.12 -22.74 22.35
N ALA A 341 9.10 -22.21 21.13
CA ALA A 341 8.28 -21.06 20.70
C ALA A 341 8.61 -19.69 21.32
N GLY A 342 9.89 -19.33 21.43
CA GLY A 342 10.31 -17.95 21.64
C GLY A 342 10.29 -17.13 20.34
N VAL A 343 9.52 -16.05 20.31
CA VAL A 343 9.72 -14.94 19.36
C VAL A 343 10.59 -13.90 20.05
N LEU A 344 11.72 -13.55 19.41
CA LEU A 344 12.56 -12.44 19.84
C LEU A 344 12.22 -11.22 18.97
N ALA A 345 11.76 -10.15 19.61
CA ALA A 345 11.56 -8.86 19.00
C ALA A 345 12.78 -7.97 19.28
N VAL A 346 13.45 -7.52 18.23
CA VAL A 346 14.46 -6.45 18.33
C VAL A 346 13.71 -5.14 18.19
N ALA A 347 13.76 -4.28 19.21
CA ALA A 347 12.95 -3.07 19.24
C ALA A 347 13.70 -1.83 19.74
N ALA A 348 13.42 -0.68 19.12
CA ALA A 348 14.04 0.61 19.44
C ALA A 348 13.13 1.49 20.30
N GLY A 349 13.67 2.17 21.31
CA GLY A 349 12.91 3.11 22.15
C GLY A 349 13.78 4.08 22.95
N ARG A 350 13.17 5.17 23.46
CA ARG A 350 13.85 6.17 24.31
C ARG A 350 14.16 5.61 25.69
N ILE A 351 15.42 5.75 26.13
CA ILE A 351 15.81 5.42 27.51
C ILE A 351 15.05 6.31 28.51
N GLY A 352 14.21 5.71 29.36
CA GLY A 352 13.56 6.38 30.49
C GLY A 352 12.06 6.12 30.66
N LYS A 353 11.36 5.63 29.63
CA LYS A 353 10.00 5.09 29.80
C LYS A 353 10.08 3.65 30.32
N GLY A 354 9.44 3.38 31.45
CA GLY A 354 9.37 2.03 32.01
C GLY A 354 8.67 1.07 31.05
N ILE A 355 9.32 -0.04 30.70
CA ILE A 355 8.79 -1.06 29.78
C ILE A 355 7.70 -1.87 30.52
N HIS A 356 6.48 -1.33 30.55
CA HIS A 356 5.30 -2.00 31.10
C HIS A 356 4.53 -2.78 30.02
N CYS A 357 5.15 -3.85 29.54
CA CYS A 357 4.46 -4.93 28.81
C CYS A 357 4.74 -6.27 29.50
N GLY A 358 3.88 -7.27 29.27
CA GLY A 358 4.03 -8.64 29.79
C GLY A 358 5.14 -9.43 29.10
N MET A 359 6.31 -8.81 28.98
CA MET A 359 7.49 -9.22 28.24
C MET A 359 8.69 -9.14 29.18
N GLN A 360 9.55 -10.16 29.18
CA GLN A 360 10.81 -10.08 29.91
C GLN A 360 11.87 -9.54 28.95
N ALA A 361 12.45 -8.39 29.32
CA ALA A 361 13.65 -7.90 28.68
C ALA A 361 14.81 -8.84 29.05
N LEU A 362 15.55 -9.30 28.04
CA LEU A 362 16.84 -9.93 28.23
C LEU A 362 17.87 -8.80 28.12
N LEU A 363 18.48 -8.45 29.26
CA LEU A 363 19.58 -7.48 29.37
C LEU A 363 20.94 -8.17 29.26
#